data_AF-K2D9N9-F1
#
_entry.id   AF-K2D9N9-F1
#
_cell.length_a   1.000
_cell.length_b   1.000
_cell.length_c   1.000
_cell.angle_alpha   90.00
_cell.angle_beta   90.00
_cell.angle_gamma   90.00
#
_symmetry.space_group_name_H-M   'P 1'
#
loop_
_entity.id
_entity.type
_entity.pdbx_description
1 polymer ?
#
loop_
_entity_poly.entity_id
_entity_poly.type
_entity_poly.pdbx_seq_one_letter_code
_entity_poly.pdbx_strand_id
1 'polypeptide(L)' 'MNRTGSSAGAKRITQADLPDFYNYLAHYDFRYSLSVSNVSFGDGDEIKSVGILITWNENNKDMMYRLYVYVPSL' A
#
# COMPACT_ATOMS: atom_id res chain seq x y z
N MET A 1 -17.46 23.04 -10.04
CA MET A 1 -17.37 21.99 -9.00
C MET A 1 -16.11 21.16 -9.30
N ASN A 2 -15.01 21.41 -8.58
CA ASN A 2 -13.81 20.56 -8.67
C ASN A 2 -14.08 19.26 -7.93
N ARG A 3 -14.16 18.15 -8.66
CA ARG A 3 -14.25 16.81 -8.10
C ARG A 3 -12.84 16.30 -7.84
N THR A 4 -12.27 16.63 -6.69
CA THR A 4 -11.07 15.95 -6.18
C THR A 4 -11.50 14.56 -5.68
N GLY A 5 -11.57 13.60 -6.61
CA GLY A 5 -11.86 12.20 -6.31
C GLY A 5 -10.55 11.43 -6.14
N SER A 6 -10.15 11.16 -4.89
CA SER A 6 -9.10 10.17 -4.61
C SER A 6 -9.67 8.77 -4.85
N SER A 7 -9.28 8.12 -5.94
CA SER A 7 -9.54 6.71 -6.17
C SER A 7 -8.45 5.86 -5.48
N ALA A 8 -8.46 5.88 -4.14
CA ALA A 8 -7.57 5.01 -3.36
C ALA A 8 -8.06 3.55 -3.45
N GLY A 9 -7.45 2.77 -4.34
CA GLY A 9 -7.70 1.33 -4.46
C GLY A 9 -6.71 0.56 -3.60
N ALA A 10 -7.20 -0.14 -2.57
CA ALA A 10 -6.38 -1.10 -1.84
C ALA A 10 -6.27 -2.40 -2.66
N LYS A 11 -5.10 -2.66 -3.27
CA LYS A 11 -4.80 -3.94 -3.90
C LYS A 11 -4.27 -4.91 -2.83
N ARG A 12 -4.93 -6.06 -2.70
CA ARG A 12 -4.32 -7.21 -2.02
C ARG A 12 -3.29 -7.83 -2.96
N ILE A 13 -2.08 -8.02 -2.46
CA ILE A 13 -1.04 -8.74 -3.19
C ILE A 13 -1.33 -10.23 -3.03
N THR A 14 -1.36 -10.92 -4.16
CA THR A 14 -1.58 -12.36 -4.22
C THR A 14 -0.25 -13.09 -4.39
N GLN A 15 -0.25 -14.40 -4.15
CA GLN A 15 0.93 -15.23 -4.40
C GLN A 15 1.39 -15.16 -5.86
N ALA A 16 0.48 -14.91 -6.80
CA ALA A 16 0.80 -14.75 -8.22
C ALA A 16 1.52 -13.43 -8.52
N ASP A 17 1.29 -12.36 -7.74
CA ASP A 17 1.94 -11.07 -7.94
C ASP A 17 3.41 -11.12 -7.49
N LEU A 18 3.69 -11.70 -6.31
CA LEU A 18 5.01 -11.74 -5.68
C LEU A 18 5.20 -13.03 -4.86
N PRO A 19 5.52 -14.18 -5.48
CA PRO A 19 5.49 -15.49 -4.82
C PRO A 19 6.44 -15.60 -3.63
N ASP A 20 7.70 -15.16 -3.77
CA ASP A 20 8.69 -15.26 -2.69
C ASP A 20 8.32 -14.36 -1.49
N PHE A 21 7.89 -13.14 -1.77
CA PHE A 21 7.46 -12.19 -0.74
C PHE A 21 6.19 -12.66 -0.05
N TYR A 22 5.22 -13.19 -0.81
CA TYR A 22 4.00 -13.78 -0.26
C TYR A 22 4.33 -14.94 0.69
N ASN A 23 5.21 -15.86 0.27
CA ASN A 23 5.64 -17.00 1.07
C ASN A 23 6.38 -16.56 2.34
N TYR A 24 7.25 -15.55 2.24
CA TYR A 24 7.94 -14.97 3.39
C TYR A 24 6.95 -14.40 4.41
N LEU A 25 5.98 -13.59 3.96
CA LEU A 25 4.99 -13.00 4.85
C LEU A 25 4.08 -14.06 5.49
N ALA A 26 3.65 -15.06 4.72
CA ALA A 26 2.84 -16.15 5.23
C ALA A 26 3.59 -17.01 6.27
N HIS A 27 4.88 -17.27 6.07
CA HIS A 27 5.70 -18.08 6.99
C HIS A 27 5.76 -17.50 8.42
N TYR A 28 5.71 -16.18 8.53
CA TYR A 28 5.78 -15.45 9.81
C TYR A 28 4.45 -14.82 10.24
N ASP A 29 3.33 -15.24 9.64
CA ASP A 29 1.97 -14.72 9.91
C ASP A 29 1.82 -13.19 9.80
N PHE A 30 2.54 -12.59 8.84
CA PHE A 30 2.34 -11.20 8.47
C PHE A 30 1.11 -11.08 7.55
N ARG A 31 0.23 -10.12 7.87
CA ARG A 31 -0.83 -9.63 6.96
C ARG A 31 -0.39 -8.32 6.34
N TYR A 32 -0.82 -8.07 5.11
CA TYR A 32 -0.36 -6.89 4.39
C TYR A 32 -1.37 -6.39 3.36
N SER A 33 -1.29 -5.10 3.04
CA SER A 33 -2.08 -4.47 1.97
C SER A 33 -1.29 -3.37 1.27
N LEU A 34 -1.54 -3.22 -0.03
CA LEU A 34 -1.01 -2.15 -0.85
C LEU A 34 -2.14 -1.15 -1.14
N SER A 35 -1.97 0.11 -0.80
CA SER A 35 -2.89 1.18 -1.17
C SER A 35 -2.21 2.09 -2.18
N VAL A 36 -2.76 2.17 -3.39
CA VAL A 36 -2.31 3.17 -4.35
C VAL A 36 -3.20 4.39 -4.19
N SER A 37 -2.59 5.52 -3.86
CA SER A 37 -3.27 6.81 -3.76
C SER A 37 -2.76 7.72 -4.85
N ASN A 38 -3.66 8.15 -5.73
CA ASN A 38 -3.37 9.18 -6.71
C ASN A 38 -4.15 10.44 -6.30
N VAL A 39 -3.43 11.49 -5.94
CA VAL A 39 -4.01 12.79 -5.61
C VAL A 39 -3.60 13.78 -6.68
N SER A 40 -4.57 14.22 -7.47
CA SER A 40 -4.39 15.31 -8.43
C SER A 40 -4.96 16.60 -7.84
N PHE A 41 -4.15 17.67 -7.86
CA PHE A 41 -4.55 18.99 -7.39
C PHE A 41 -4.88 19.97 -8.55
N GLY A 42 -4.59 19.58 -9.80
CA GLY A 42 -4.76 20.37 -11.02
C GLY A 42 -3.97 19.77 -12.19
N ASP A 43 -4.02 20.41 -13.36
CA ASP A 43 -3.28 19.98 -14.54
C ASP A 43 -1.76 20.01 -14.26
N GLY A 44 -1.12 18.83 -14.27
CA GLY A 44 0.32 18.67 -14.08
C GLY A 44 0.77 18.28 -12.65
N ASP A 45 -0.09 18.45 -11.65
CA ASP A 45 0.21 18.13 -10.25
C ASP A 45 -0.42 16.80 -9.85
N GLU A 46 0.28 15.69 -10.10
CA GLU A 46 -0.11 14.35 -9.63
C GLU A 46 0.87 13.85 -8.55
N ILE A 47 0.41 13.74 -7.30
CA ILE A 47 1.13 12.97 -6.28
C ILE A 47 0.64 11.53 -6.38
N LYS A 48 1.49 10.67 -6.93
CA LYS A 48 1.32 9.22 -6.90
C LYS A 48 2.04 8.71 -5.66
N SER A 49 1.31 8.06 -4.76
CA SER A 49 1.92 7.39 -3.61
C SER A 49 1.44 5.96 -3.50
N VAL A 50 2.35 5.12 -3.03
CA VAL A 50 2.07 3.73 -2.73
C VAL A 50 2.27 3.55 -1.23
N GLY A 51 1.16 3.29 -0.54
CA GLY A 51 1.14 2.92 0.87
C GLY A 51 1.29 1.40 1.01
N ILE A 52 2.26 0.95 1.79
CA ILE A 52 2.39 -0.44 2.21
C ILE A 52 2.02 -0.50 3.69
N LEU A 53 1.02 -1.31 4.02
CA LEU A 53 0.65 -1.63 5.39
C LEU A 53 1.01 -3.09 5.66
N ILE A 54 1.75 -3.33 6.74
CA ILE A 54 2.07 -4.67 7.25
C ILE A 54 1.63 -4.74 8.70
N THR A 55 0.95 -5.81 9.08
CA THR A 55 0.51 -6.07 10.45
C THR A 55 0.87 -7.50 10.85
N TRP A 56 1.28 -7.71 12.09
CA TRP A 56 1.58 -9.04 12.62
C TRP A 56 1.24 -9.11 14.11
N ASN A 57 1.21 -10.32 14.67
CA ASN A 57 1.14 -10.51 16.11
C ASN A 57 2.53 -10.88 16.64
N GLU A 58 2.99 -10.19 17.67
CA GLU A 58 4.24 -10.50 18.35
C GLU A 58 4.04 -10.41 19.86
N ASN A 59 4.34 -11.48 20.59
CA ASN A 59 4.21 -11.53 22.05
C ASN A 59 2.81 -11.09 22.55
N ASN A 60 1.74 -11.56 21.89
CA ASN A 60 0.35 -11.17 22.16
C ASN A 60 0.05 -9.67 21.98
N LYS A 61 0.81 -8.97 21.14
CA LYS A 61 0.56 -7.59 20.75
C LYS A 61 0.33 -7.48 19.25
N ASP A 62 -0.66 -6.70 18.87
CA ASP A 62 -0.90 -6.35 17.48
C ASP A 62 0.08 -5.26 17.05
N MET A 63 0.91 -5.59 16.06
CA MET A 63 1.93 -4.72 15.52
C MET A 63 1.50 -4.19 14.17
N MET A 64 1.92 -2.97 13.86
CA MET A 64 1.63 -2.31 12.60
C MET A 64 2.84 -1.53 12.11
N TYR A 65 3.19 -1.75 10.86
CA TYR A 65 4.15 -0.95 10.11
C TYR A 65 3.46 -0.36 8.88
N ARG A 66 3.66 0.94 8.65
CA ARG A 66 3.14 1.65 7.48
C ARG A 66 4.24 2.47 6.83
N LEU A 67 4.45 2.24 5.53
CA LEU A 67 5.38 2.98 4.69
C LEU A 67 4.62 3.67 3.56
N TYR A 68 4.96 4.92 3.27
CA TYR A 68 4.52 5.61 2.07
C TYR A 68 5.72 5.84 1.16
N VAL A 69 5.61 5.38 -0.08
CA VAL A 69 6.58 5.67 -1.14
C VAL A 69 5.94 6.67 -2.09
N TYR A 70 6.57 7.83 -2.26
CA TYR A 70 6.15 8.84 -3.22
C TYR A 70 6.81 8.54 -4.56
N VAL A 71 5.99 8.45 -5.60
CA VAL A 71 6.41 8.22 -6.98
C VAL A 71 6.40 9.58 -7.67
N PRO A 72 7.57 10.13 -8.05
CA PRO A 72 7.62 11.38 -8.78
C PRO A 72 6.93 11.22 -10.15
N SER A 73 6.27 12.28 -10.60
CA SER A 73 5.79 12.40 -11.97
C SER A 73 6.99 12.33 -12.92
N LEU A 74 6.94 11.45 -13.93
CA LEU A 74 7.89 11.43 -15.04
C LEU A 74 7.59 12.58 -16.01
#